data_AF-A0A7S3ZUW5-F1
#
_entry.id   AF-A0A7S3ZUW5-F1
#
_cell.length_a   1.000
_cell.length_b   1.000
_cell.length_c   1.000
_cell.angle_alpha   90.00
_cell.angle_beta   90.00
_cell.angle_gamma   90.00
#
_symmetry.space_group_name_H-M   'P 1'
#
loop_
_entity.id
_entity.type
_entity.pdbx_description
1 polymer ?
#
loop_
_entity_poly.entity_id
_entity_poly.type
_entity_poly.pdbx_seq_one_letter_code
_entity_poly.pdbx_strand_id
1 'polypeptide(L)'
;WACWKTYVGRPKTCRPRVWAMTVLGNGLGEAEQDEDALVVQEAELSTKRRVGESEYNILVAQSNLAITYENLERLDEALRLKRDVYTGFLKLFGEEHEQTLRAVNNYATSLVRLERFGEAKSLLRKTVHMVRRVLGESDETTLRFRSSYAAALCQDDCATLGDLREAMTTLEDAGRIARRVLGGAHPTTTGIEDHLRVARAILRAREAPPTSG
;
A
#
# COMPACT_ATOMS: atom_id res chain seq x y z
N TRP A 1 32.20 -17.26 -9.67
CA TRP A 1 32.43 -16.18 -8.68
C TRP A 1 33.42 -15.17 -9.28
N ALA A 2 33.12 -13.87 -9.18
CA ALA A 2 33.94 -12.72 -9.58
C ALA A 2 34.14 -12.42 -11.09
N CYS A 3 33.19 -11.71 -11.72
CA CYS A 3 33.48 -10.90 -12.92
C CYS A 3 32.76 -9.53 -12.92
N TRP A 4 32.46 -8.98 -11.74
CA TRP A 4 31.89 -7.63 -11.58
C TRP A 4 32.96 -6.58 -11.24
N LYS A 5 34.11 -6.98 -10.66
CA LYS A 5 35.01 -6.06 -9.92
C LYS A 5 35.99 -5.25 -10.77
N THR A 6 36.06 -5.47 -12.08
CA THR A 6 36.95 -4.71 -12.95
C THR A 6 36.18 -4.15 -14.13
N TYR A 7 35.58 -2.97 -13.95
CA TYR A 7 35.11 -2.17 -15.08
C TYR A 7 35.25 -0.68 -14.79
N VAL A 8 36.49 -0.20 -14.89
CA VAL A 8 36.85 1.22 -14.90
C VAL A 8 36.41 1.79 -16.25
N GLY A 9 35.48 2.75 -16.23
CA GLY A 9 35.19 3.62 -17.39
C GLY A 9 34.00 3.23 -18.28
N ARG A 10 32.76 3.23 -17.77
CA ARG A 10 31.56 3.38 -18.64
C ARG A 10 30.97 4.80 -18.57
N PRO A 11 30.37 5.28 -19.68
CA PRO A 11 29.86 6.64 -19.82
C PRO A 11 28.70 6.90 -18.84
N LYS A 12 28.37 8.18 -18.67
CA LYS A 12 27.25 8.71 -17.86
C LYS A 12 25.84 8.21 -18.27
N THR A 13 25.71 7.14 -19.04
CA THR A 13 24.44 6.60 -19.55
C THR A 13 24.21 5.17 -19.04
N CYS A 14 23.87 5.05 -17.75
CA CYS A 14 23.44 3.80 -17.12
C CYS A 14 21.96 3.44 -17.39
N ARG A 15 21.25 4.17 -18.26
CA ARG A 15 19.80 3.99 -18.46
C ARG A 15 19.38 2.57 -18.86
N PRO A 16 20.01 1.90 -19.83
CA PRO A 16 19.66 0.52 -20.16
C PRO A 16 19.87 -0.45 -18.99
N ARG A 17 20.92 -0.22 -18.19
CA ARG A 17 21.20 -1.02 -16.99
C ARG A 17 20.14 -0.79 -15.90
N VAL A 18 19.77 0.46 -15.66
CA VAL A 18 18.70 0.81 -14.70
C VAL A 18 17.39 0.18 -15.11
N TRP A 19 17.01 0.30 -16.38
CA TRP A 19 15.80 -0.32 -16.90
C TRP A 19 15.83 -1.86 -16.77
N ALA A 20 16.94 -2.50 -17.09
CA ALA A 20 17.09 -3.95 -16.92
C ALA A 20 16.95 -4.38 -15.45
N MET A 21 17.49 -3.61 -14.50
CA MET A 21 17.29 -3.87 -13.07
C MET A 21 15.83 -3.68 -12.65
N THR A 22 15.14 -2.65 -13.15
CA THR A 22 13.70 -2.45 -12.89
C THR A 22 12.89 -3.66 -13.35
N VAL A 23 13.10 -4.11 -14.59
CA VAL A 23 12.34 -5.24 -15.16
C VAL A 23 12.65 -6.53 -14.42
N LEU A 24 13.93 -6.81 -14.14
CA LEU A 24 14.34 -8.00 -13.41
C LEU A 24 13.80 -8.00 -11.98
N GLY A 25 13.92 -6.87 -11.26
CA GLY A 25 13.45 -6.74 -9.89
C GLY A 25 11.94 -6.90 -9.76
N ASN A 26 11.16 -6.42 -10.74
CA ASN A 26 9.71 -6.63 -10.77
C ASN A 26 9.38 -8.10 -11.07
N GLY A 27 10.02 -8.70 -12.08
CA GLY A 27 9.76 -10.09 -12.46
C GLY A 27 10.11 -11.09 -11.36
N LEU A 28 11.20 -10.84 -10.60
CA LEU A 28 11.55 -11.66 -9.44
C LEU A 28 10.51 -11.54 -8.33
N GLY A 29 9.99 -10.34 -8.06
CA GLY A 29 8.92 -10.14 -7.08
C GLY A 29 7.61 -10.83 -7.49
N GLU A 30 7.25 -10.76 -8.78
CA GLU A 30 6.08 -11.49 -9.32
C GLU A 30 6.24 -13.01 -9.26
N ALA A 31 7.48 -13.51 -9.33
CA ALA A 31 7.80 -14.92 -9.18
C ALA A 31 8.00 -15.36 -7.71
N GLU A 32 7.67 -14.49 -6.74
CA GLU A 32 7.83 -14.73 -5.29
C GLU A 32 9.28 -15.07 -4.89
N GLN A 33 10.26 -14.59 -5.67
CA GLN A 33 11.68 -14.70 -5.39
C GLN A 33 12.15 -13.43 -4.63
N ASP A 34 11.53 -13.15 -3.49
CA ASP A 34 11.64 -11.85 -2.81
C ASP A 34 13.07 -11.52 -2.35
N GLU A 35 13.87 -12.51 -1.94
CA GLU A 35 15.27 -12.31 -1.57
C GLU A 35 16.13 -11.87 -2.76
N ASP A 36 15.91 -12.47 -3.94
CA ASP A 36 16.61 -12.09 -5.17
C ASP A 36 16.12 -10.72 -5.67
N ALA A 37 14.80 -10.49 -5.61
CA ALA A 37 14.18 -9.22 -5.95
C ALA A 37 14.76 -8.08 -5.09
N LEU A 38 14.92 -8.32 -3.78
CA LEU A 38 15.47 -7.37 -2.83
C LEU A 38 16.87 -6.90 -3.27
N VAL A 39 17.77 -7.84 -3.55
CA VAL A 39 19.14 -7.53 -3.97
C VAL A 39 19.15 -6.67 -5.25
N VAL A 40 18.30 -7.00 -6.23
CA VAL A 40 18.22 -6.25 -7.49
C VAL A 40 17.64 -4.85 -7.27
N GLN A 41 16.58 -4.71 -6.48
CA GLN A 41 15.89 -3.45 -6.24
C GLN A 41 16.71 -2.49 -5.37
N GLU A 42 17.48 -2.98 -4.39
CA GLU A 42 18.43 -2.15 -3.63
C GLU A 42 19.55 -1.60 -4.54
N ALA A 43 20.09 -2.46 -5.42
CA ALA A 43 21.08 -2.05 -6.42
C ALA A 43 20.52 -1.06 -7.45
N GLU A 44 19.26 -1.24 -7.84
CA GLU A 44 18.51 -0.32 -8.70
C GLU A 44 18.40 1.05 -8.06
N LEU A 45 17.88 1.12 -6.82
CA LEU A 45 17.68 2.38 -6.10
C LEU A 45 19.00 3.13 -5.89
N SER A 46 20.05 2.42 -5.48
CA SER A 46 21.41 2.97 -5.35
C SER A 46 21.92 3.53 -6.69
N THR A 47 21.71 2.79 -7.78
CA THR A 47 22.12 3.23 -9.11
C THR A 47 21.34 4.46 -9.58
N LYS A 48 20.01 4.49 -9.42
CA LYS A 48 19.16 5.64 -9.79
C LYS A 48 19.62 6.92 -9.09
N ARG A 49 19.93 6.84 -7.79
CA ARG A 49 20.48 7.98 -7.03
C ARG A 49 21.82 8.44 -7.57
N ARG A 50 22.76 7.51 -7.82
CA ARG A 50 24.10 7.83 -8.32
C ARG A 50 24.09 8.47 -9.71
N VAL A 51 23.15 8.09 -10.57
CA VAL A 51 23.07 8.59 -11.96
C VAL A 51 22.19 9.84 -12.08
N GLY A 52 21.59 10.29 -10.98
CA GLY A 52 20.71 11.48 -10.97
C GLY A 52 19.41 11.26 -11.74
N GLU A 53 18.78 10.09 -11.59
CA GLU A 53 17.47 9.83 -12.18
C GLU A 53 16.39 10.75 -11.56
N SER A 54 15.27 10.93 -12.26
CA SER A 54 14.18 11.79 -11.76
C SER A 54 13.66 11.32 -10.39
N GLU A 55 13.23 12.29 -9.56
CA GLU A 55 12.66 12.00 -8.25
C GLU A 55 11.48 11.02 -8.35
N TYR A 56 10.61 11.20 -9.34
CA TYR A 56 9.53 10.24 -9.65
C TYR A 56 10.04 8.80 -9.80
N ASN A 57 11.08 8.58 -10.61
CA ASN A 57 11.63 7.24 -10.84
C ASN A 57 12.30 6.64 -9.60
N ILE A 58 12.83 7.49 -8.71
CA ILE A 58 13.38 7.06 -7.41
C ILE A 58 12.24 6.61 -6.49
N LEU A 59 11.14 7.39 -6.41
CA LEU A 59 9.98 7.06 -5.58
C LEU A 59 9.28 5.77 -6.04
N VAL A 60 9.20 5.54 -7.36
CA VAL A 60 8.69 4.27 -7.90
C VAL A 60 9.57 3.09 -7.46
N ALA A 61 10.89 3.21 -7.57
CA ALA A 61 11.81 2.15 -7.11
C ALA A 61 11.70 1.90 -5.60
N GLN A 62 11.56 2.96 -4.79
CA GLN A 62 11.30 2.82 -3.34
C GLN A 62 9.97 2.14 -3.05
N SER A 63 8.94 2.39 -3.86
CA SER A 63 7.63 1.75 -3.70
C SER A 63 7.71 0.24 -3.93
N ASN A 64 8.43 -0.19 -4.98
CA ASN A 64 8.62 -1.61 -5.28
C ASN A 64 9.47 -2.28 -4.19
N LEU A 65 10.56 -1.64 -3.77
CA LEU A 65 11.40 -2.13 -2.67
C LEU A 65 10.63 -2.27 -1.35
N ALA A 66 9.69 -1.37 -1.07
CA ALA A 66 8.85 -1.46 0.11
C ALA A 66 7.89 -2.67 0.07
N ILE A 67 7.39 -3.06 -1.10
CA ILE A 67 6.56 -4.26 -1.27
C ILE A 67 7.42 -5.51 -1.00
N THR A 68 8.63 -5.57 -1.55
CA THR A 68 9.54 -6.69 -1.30
C THR A 68 9.92 -6.82 0.17
N TYR A 69 10.17 -5.71 0.88
CA TYR A 69 10.36 -5.75 2.34
C TYR A 69 9.11 -6.27 3.06
N GLU A 70 7.90 -5.93 2.60
CA GLU A 70 6.66 -6.45 3.18
C GLU A 70 6.47 -7.95 3.00
N ASN A 71 6.88 -8.50 1.85
CA ASN A 71 6.83 -9.94 1.58
C ASN A 71 7.83 -10.71 2.45
N LEU A 72 8.97 -10.08 2.75
CA LEU A 72 10.01 -10.62 3.64
C LEU A 72 9.74 -10.36 5.14
N GLU A 73 8.53 -9.89 5.51
CA GLU A 73 8.15 -9.52 6.88
C GLU A 73 9.07 -8.47 7.55
N ARG A 74 9.76 -7.65 6.74
CA ARG A 74 10.60 -6.52 7.17
C ARG A 74 9.78 -5.23 7.21
N LEU A 75 8.79 -5.22 8.09
CA LEU A 75 7.71 -4.22 8.10
C LEU A 75 8.19 -2.79 8.43
N ASP A 76 9.21 -2.64 9.29
CA ASP A 76 9.74 -1.32 9.64
C ASP A 76 10.48 -0.64 8.48
N GLU A 77 11.26 -1.41 7.70
CA GLU A 77 11.90 -0.90 6.49
C GLU A 77 10.87 -0.53 5.42
N ALA A 78 9.86 -1.37 5.23
CA ALA A 78 8.76 -1.09 4.31
C ALA A 78 8.00 0.18 4.71
N LEU A 79 7.66 0.32 5.99
CA LEU A 79 6.94 1.48 6.50
C LEU A 79 7.73 2.78 6.26
N ARG A 80 9.04 2.76 6.56
CA ARG A 80 9.93 3.90 6.30
C ARG A 80 9.92 4.30 4.83
N LEU A 81 10.09 3.33 3.92
CA LEU A 81 10.07 3.61 2.49
C LEU A 81 8.71 4.15 2.03
N LYS A 82 7.60 3.56 2.47
CA LYS A 82 6.26 4.04 2.10
C LYS A 82 5.96 5.45 2.61
N ARG A 83 6.43 5.80 3.82
CA ARG A 83 6.36 7.17 4.33
C ARG A 83 7.16 8.13 3.46
N ASP A 84 8.38 7.76 3.09
CA ASP A 84 9.25 8.58 2.24
C ASP A 84 8.65 8.74 0.84
N VAL A 85 8.08 7.68 0.27
CA VAL A 85 7.33 7.70 -1.00
C VAL A 85 6.14 8.64 -0.94
N TYR A 86 5.28 8.51 0.09
CA TYR A 86 4.14 9.40 0.29
C TYR A 86 4.59 10.87 0.39
N THR A 87 5.61 11.14 1.19
CA THR A 87 6.15 12.50 1.36
C THR A 87 6.74 13.05 0.06
N GLY A 88 7.39 12.20 -0.75
CA GLY A 88 7.94 12.59 -2.05
C GLY A 88 6.85 12.91 -3.07
N PHE A 89 5.84 12.05 -3.22
CA PHE A 89 4.73 12.33 -4.14
C PHE A 89 3.89 13.52 -3.70
N LEU A 90 3.70 13.70 -2.39
CA LEU A 90 3.06 14.89 -1.83
C LEU A 90 3.80 16.18 -2.25
N LYS A 91 5.13 16.19 -2.24
CA LYS A 91 5.94 17.33 -2.70
C LYS A 91 5.90 17.53 -4.21
N LEU A 92 5.94 16.44 -4.98
CA LEU A 92 5.98 16.50 -6.44
C LEU A 92 4.65 16.88 -7.08
N PHE A 93 3.55 16.37 -6.55
CA PHE A 93 2.24 16.45 -7.20
C PHE A 93 1.13 17.05 -6.33
N GLY A 94 1.37 17.22 -5.03
CA GLY A 94 0.34 17.67 -4.09
C GLY A 94 -0.58 16.55 -3.59
N GLU A 95 -1.50 16.92 -2.72
CA GLU A 95 -2.39 16.00 -1.98
C GLU A 95 -3.45 15.32 -2.85
N GLU A 96 -3.93 16.01 -3.90
CA GLU A 96 -5.03 15.54 -4.74
C GLU A 96 -4.59 14.62 -5.88
N HIS A 97 -3.29 14.47 -6.12
CA HIS A 97 -2.82 13.66 -7.24
C HIS A 97 -2.97 12.15 -6.97
N GLU A 98 -3.42 11.39 -7.96
CA GLU A 98 -3.70 9.94 -7.84
C GLU A 98 -2.52 9.16 -7.24
N GLN A 99 -1.28 9.45 -7.66
CA GLN A 99 -0.08 8.79 -7.11
C GLN A 99 0.12 9.08 -5.62
N THR A 100 -0.18 10.29 -5.15
CA THR A 100 -0.13 10.65 -3.73
C THR A 100 -1.21 9.90 -2.96
N LEU A 101 -2.43 9.80 -3.51
CA LEU A 101 -3.55 9.07 -2.93
C LEU A 101 -3.28 7.55 -2.83
N ARG A 102 -2.62 6.96 -3.83
CA ARG A 102 -2.18 5.56 -3.78
C ARG A 102 -1.08 5.35 -2.75
N ALA A 103 -0.11 6.26 -2.68
CA ALA A 103 1.00 6.17 -1.73
C ALA A 103 0.54 6.30 -0.27
N VAL A 104 -0.39 7.21 0.01
CA VAL A 104 -0.93 7.38 1.38
C VAL A 104 -1.74 6.16 1.83
N ASN A 105 -2.47 5.52 0.92
CA ASN A 105 -3.16 4.25 1.22
C ASN A 105 -2.19 3.11 1.52
N ASN A 106 -1.10 3.01 0.74
CA ASN A 106 -0.07 2.00 0.96
C ASN A 106 0.65 2.21 2.31
N TYR A 107 0.97 3.46 2.65
CA TYR A 107 1.56 3.82 3.94
C TYR A 107 0.61 3.49 5.11
N ALA A 108 -0.67 3.82 4.98
CA ALA A 108 -1.68 3.49 5.98
C ALA A 108 -1.85 1.98 6.18
N THR A 109 -1.80 1.20 5.10
CA THR A 109 -1.90 -0.27 5.17
C THR A 109 -0.73 -0.88 5.94
N SER A 110 0.50 -0.36 5.77
CA SER A 110 1.65 -0.80 6.57
C SER A 110 1.56 -0.39 8.03
N LEU A 111 0.96 0.77 8.34
CA LEU A 111 0.67 1.16 9.72
C LEU A 111 -0.29 0.17 10.39
N VAL A 112 -1.31 -0.29 9.67
CA VAL A 112 -2.24 -1.33 10.16
C VAL A 112 -1.52 -2.65 10.44
N ARG A 113 -0.64 -3.10 9.53
CA ARG A 113 0.17 -4.33 9.73
C ARG A 113 1.10 -4.26 10.95
N LEU A 114 1.53 -3.06 11.32
CA LEU A 114 2.34 -2.79 12.51
C LEU A 114 1.50 -2.43 13.75
N GLU A 115 0.18 -2.65 13.71
CA GLU A 115 -0.76 -2.34 14.80
C GLU A 115 -0.79 -0.86 15.22
N ARG A 116 -0.30 0.04 14.35
CA ARG A 116 -0.31 1.50 14.55
C ARG A 116 -1.64 2.10 14.10
N PHE A 117 -2.73 1.56 14.63
CA PHE A 117 -4.10 1.86 14.17
C PHE A 117 -4.48 3.35 14.33
N GLY A 118 -4.05 4.01 15.40
CA GLY A 118 -4.35 5.44 15.62
C GLY A 118 -3.82 6.34 14.51
N GLU A 119 -2.58 6.09 14.05
CA GLU A 119 -1.98 6.83 12.94
C GLU A 119 -2.65 6.50 11.61
N ALA A 120 -2.92 5.22 11.35
CA ALA A 120 -3.63 4.77 10.15
C ALA A 120 -5.02 5.42 10.04
N LYS A 121 -5.82 5.39 11.12
CA LYS A 121 -7.16 6.00 11.16
C LYS A 121 -7.12 7.50 10.92
N SER A 122 -6.20 8.22 11.57
CA SER A 122 -6.05 9.67 11.39
C SER A 122 -5.72 10.03 9.94
N LEU A 123 -4.82 9.27 9.33
CA LEU A 123 -4.41 9.46 7.94
C LEU A 123 -5.56 9.15 6.97
N LEU A 124 -6.18 7.97 7.10
CA LEU A 124 -7.25 7.52 6.21
C LEU A 124 -8.51 8.39 6.33
N ARG A 125 -8.90 8.79 7.54
CA ARG A 125 -10.08 9.65 7.77
C ARG A 125 -9.94 11.02 7.09
N LYS A 126 -8.73 11.59 7.06
CA LYS A 126 -8.47 12.86 6.35
C LYS A 126 -8.56 12.69 4.83
N THR A 127 -8.07 11.57 4.30
CA THR A 127 -7.92 11.41 2.84
C THR A 127 -9.15 10.79 2.17
N VAL A 128 -10.00 10.03 2.88
CA VAL A 128 -11.15 9.33 2.25
C VAL A 128 -12.10 10.27 1.52
N HIS A 129 -12.36 11.47 2.06
CA HIS A 129 -13.20 12.47 1.39
C HIS A 129 -12.55 13.06 0.13
N MET A 130 -11.23 13.23 0.16
CA MET A 130 -10.47 13.74 -0.98
C MET A 130 -10.45 12.73 -2.13
N VAL A 131 -10.18 11.45 -1.83
CA VAL A 131 -10.18 10.38 -2.83
C VAL A 131 -11.53 10.29 -3.53
N ARG A 132 -12.63 10.32 -2.76
CA ARG A 132 -14.00 10.31 -3.31
C ARG A 132 -14.29 11.50 -4.22
N ARG A 133 -13.80 12.70 -3.88
CA ARG A 133 -14.00 13.91 -4.68
C ARG A 133 -13.18 13.90 -5.98
N VAL A 134 -11.93 13.45 -5.92
CA VAL A 134 -10.99 13.50 -7.04
C VAL A 134 -11.24 12.38 -8.04
N LEU A 135 -11.35 11.13 -7.55
CA LEU A 135 -11.43 9.94 -8.41
C LEU A 135 -12.87 9.47 -8.62
N GLY A 136 -13.79 9.87 -7.74
CA GLY A 136 -15.19 9.44 -7.76
C GLY A 136 -15.41 8.14 -6.96
N GLU A 137 -16.68 7.86 -6.65
CA GLU A 137 -17.07 6.77 -5.75
C GLU A 137 -16.84 5.36 -6.33
N SER A 138 -16.88 5.23 -7.65
CA SER A 138 -16.75 3.95 -8.37
C SER A 138 -15.32 3.61 -8.77
N ASP A 139 -14.37 4.53 -8.55
CA ASP A 139 -12.97 4.27 -8.88
C ASP A 139 -12.38 3.19 -7.98
N GLU A 140 -11.56 2.31 -8.57
CA GLU A 140 -10.96 1.20 -7.84
C GLU A 140 -10.08 1.68 -6.68
N THR A 141 -9.34 2.77 -6.86
CA THR A 141 -8.51 3.36 -5.80
C THR A 141 -9.39 3.85 -4.65
N THR A 142 -10.53 4.48 -4.94
CA THR A 142 -11.52 4.86 -3.92
C THR A 142 -12.03 3.66 -3.14
N LEU A 143 -12.39 2.58 -3.84
CA LEU A 143 -12.91 1.36 -3.23
C LEU A 143 -11.85 0.68 -2.34
N ARG A 144 -10.60 0.59 -2.80
CA ARG A 144 -9.47 0.10 -2.00
C ARG A 144 -9.24 0.98 -0.76
N PHE A 145 -9.31 2.29 -0.91
CA PHE A 145 -9.14 3.24 0.18
C PHE A 145 -10.19 3.04 1.28
N ARG A 146 -11.46 2.89 0.88
CA ARG A 146 -12.57 2.61 1.78
C ARG A 146 -12.40 1.28 2.51
N SER A 147 -11.90 0.26 1.81
CA SER A 147 -11.56 -1.04 2.39
C SER A 147 -10.47 -0.91 3.47
N SER A 148 -9.37 -0.21 3.16
CA SER A 148 -8.27 0.04 4.10
C SER A 148 -8.73 0.88 5.31
N TYR A 149 -9.58 1.89 5.10
CA TYR A 149 -10.15 2.70 6.18
C TYR A 149 -10.99 1.85 7.15
N ALA A 150 -11.91 1.05 6.60
CA ALA A 150 -12.74 0.18 7.41
C ALA A 150 -11.93 -0.91 8.14
N ALA A 151 -10.90 -1.46 7.50
CA ALA A 151 -9.98 -2.40 8.15
C ALA A 151 -9.27 -1.75 9.35
N ALA A 152 -8.77 -0.52 9.20
CA ALA A 152 -8.14 0.22 10.29
C ALA A 152 -9.10 0.55 11.45
N LEU A 153 -10.39 0.74 11.16
CA LEU A 153 -11.42 0.93 12.18
C LEU A 153 -11.75 -0.37 12.93
N CYS A 154 -11.72 -1.53 12.25
CA CYS A 154 -12.11 -2.81 12.83
C CYS A 154 -10.99 -3.54 13.58
N GLN A 155 -9.75 -3.42 13.11
CA GLN A 155 -8.61 -4.14 13.70
C GLN A 155 -8.07 -3.48 14.97
N ASP A 156 -8.48 -2.24 15.26
CA ASP A 156 -8.14 -1.59 16.52
C ASP A 156 -8.87 -2.25 17.69
N ASP A 157 -8.11 -2.81 18.63
CA ASP A 157 -8.65 -3.38 19.87
C ASP A 157 -9.44 -2.34 20.68
N CYS A 158 -9.08 -1.06 20.57
CA CYS A 158 -9.79 0.05 21.21
C CYS A 158 -10.98 0.59 20.39
N ALA A 159 -11.35 -0.05 19.27
CA ALA A 159 -12.46 0.42 18.43
C ALA A 159 -13.76 0.54 19.23
N THR A 160 -14.57 1.56 18.97
CA THR A 160 -15.90 1.68 19.58
C THR A 160 -16.92 0.87 18.76
N LEU A 161 -18.10 0.60 19.33
CA LEU A 161 -19.23 0.09 18.51
C LEU A 161 -19.59 1.05 17.37
N GLY A 162 -19.36 2.35 17.55
CA GLY A 162 -19.50 3.35 16.50
C GLY A 162 -18.53 3.13 15.34
N ASP A 163 -17.24 2.93 15.63
CA ASP A 163 -16.21 2.67 14.62
C ASP A 163 -16.50 1.37 13.85
N LEU A 164 -16.93 0.30 14.55
CA LEU A 164 -17.29 -0.96 13.92
C LEU A 164 -18.51 -0.85 13.00
N ARG A 165 -19.53 -0.08 13.40
CA ARG A 165 -20.71 0.21 12.56
C ARG A 165 -20.34 1.10 11.36
N GLU A 166 -19.46 2.08 11.55
CA GLU A 166 -18.94 2.91 10.46
C GLU A 166 -18.15 2.06 9.45
N ALA A 167 -17.29 1.16 9.92
CA ALA A 167 -16.55 0.24 9.08
C ALA A 167 -17.49 -0.68 8.28
N MET A 168 -18.50 -1.26 8.94
CA MET A 168 -19.50 -2.11 8.28
C MET A 168 -20.26 -1.36 7.19
N THR A 169 -20.83 -0.20 7.49
CA THR A 169 -21.56 0.60 6.49
C THR A 169 -20.67 1.02 5.32
N THR A 170 -19.41 1.36 5.61
CA THR A 170 -18.40 1.68 4.59
C THR A 170 -18.15 0.48 3.66
N LEU A 171 -17.95 -0.72 4.21
CA LEU A 171 -17.66 -1.94 3.46
C LEU A 171 -18.89 -2.46 2.69
N GLU A 172 -20.10 -2.36 3.24
CA GLU A 172 -21.33 -2.77 2.57
C GLU A 172 -21.62 -1.92 1.34
N ASP A 173 -21.46 -0.61 1.46
CA ASP A 173 -21.64 0.29 0.32
C ASP A 173 -20.49 0.15 -0.70
N ALA A 174 -19.23 0.07 -0.26
CA ALA A 174 -18.09 -0.15 -1.17
C ALA A 174 -18.21 -1.48 -1.92
N GLY A 175 -18.57 -2.57 -1.22
CA GLY A 175 -18.71 -3.90 -1.81
C GLY A 175 -19.84 -3.97 -2.84
N ARG A 176 -20.95 -3.25 -2.59
CA ARG A 176 -22.04 -3.12 -3.56
C ARG A 176 -21.60 -2.43 -4.84
N ILE A 177 -20.85 -1.33 -4.72
CA ILE A 177 -20.32 -0.58 -5.87
C ILE A 177 -19.27 -1.41 -6.61
N ALA A 178 -18.31 -1.99 -5.88
CA ALA A 178 -17.25 -2.83 -6.44
C ALA A 178 -17.83 -4.01 -7.24
N ARG A 179 -18.82 -4.71 -6.68
CA ARG A 179 -19.49 -5.83 -7.36
C ARG A 179 -20.18 -5.39 -8.66
N ARG A 180 -20.76 -4.18 -8.68
CA ARG A 180 -21.44 -3.63 -9.87
C ARG A 180 -20.47 -3.21 -10.97
N VAL A 181 -19.35 -2.58 -10.59
CA VAL A 181 -18.43 -1.92 -11.53
C VAL A 181 -17.29 -2.83 -11.96
N LEU A 182 -16.72 -3.60 -11.01
CA LEU A 182 -15.56 -4.46 -11.23
C LEU A 182 -15.94 -5.94 -11.36
N GLY A 183 -17.12 -6.32 -10.87
CA GLY A 183 -17.57 -7.71 -10.80
C GLY A 183 -17.20 -8.41 -9.49
N GLY A 184 -17.88 -9.53 -9.20
CA GLY A 184 -17.74 -10.27 -7.94
C GLY A 184 -16.39 -10.99 -7.77
N ALA A 185 -15.77 -11.43 -8.86
CA ALA A 185 -14.50 -12.15 -8.85
C ALA A 185 -13.27 -11.22 -8.85
N HIS A 186 -13.47 -9.90 -8.92
CA HIS A 186 -12.37 -8.94 -8.95
C HIS A 186 -11.65 -8.90 -7.59
N PRO A 187 -10.30 -8.90 -7.55
CA PRO A 187 -9.53 -8.92 -6.29
C PRO A 187 -9.93 -7.84 -5.28
N THR A 188 -10.19 -6.62 -5.76
CA THR A 188 -10.68 -5.51 -4.92
C THR A 188 -12.06 -5.82 -4.31
N THR A 189 -12.97 -6.43 -5.07
CA THR A 189 -14.30 -6.82 -4.56
C THR A 189 -14.17 -7.91 -3.50
N THR A 190 -13.39 -8.96 -3.77
CA THR A 190 -13.20 -10.07 -2.82
C THR A 190 -12.54 -9.60 -1.52
N GLY A 191 -11.53 -8.72 -1.61
CA GLY A 191 -10.88 -8.15 -0.42
C GLY A 191 -11.83 -7.29 0.44
N ILE A 192 -12.73 -6.51 -0.18
CA ILE A 192 -13.78 -5.78 0.56
C ILE A 192 -14.73 -6.76 1.26
N GLU A 193 -15.13 -7.84 0.59
CA GLU A 193 -16.02 -8.85 1.16
C GLU A 193 -15.37 -9.62 2.32
N ASP A 194 -14.06 -9.87 2.25
CA ASP A 194 -13.28 -10.45 3.35
C ASP A 194 -13.24 -9.53 4.57
N HIS A 195 -12.91 -8.26 4.37
CA HIS A 195 -12.97 -7.27 5.45
C HIS A 195 -14.38 -7.13 6.03
N LEU A 196 -15.43 -7.18 5.19
CA LEU A 196 -16.82 -7.14 5.65
C LEU A 196 -17.17 -8.34 6.52
N ARG A 197 -16.69 -9.54 6.15
CA ARG A 197 -16.88 -10.76 6.93
C ARG A 197 -16.25 -10.62 8.33
N VAL A 198 -15.02 -10.11 8.38
CA VAL A 198 -14.29 -9.87 9.64
C VAL A 198 -14.99 -8.81 10.48
N ALA A 199 -15.32 -7.65 9.91
CA ALA A 199 -16.01 -6.57 10.60
C ALA A 199 -17.33 -7.03 11.22
N ARG A 200 -18.11 -7.84 10.48
CA ARG A 200 -19.37 -8.41 10.96
C ARG A 200 -19.16 -9.38 12.12
N ALA A 201 -18.12 -10.20 12.08
CA ALA A 201 -17.80 -11.12 13.16
C ALA A 201 -17.42 -10.36 14.44
N ILE A 202 -16.55 -9.34 14.32
CA ILE A 202 -16.12 -8.51 15.45
C ILE A 202 -17.30 -7.76 16.06
N LEU A 203 -18.16 -7.13 15.25
CA LEU A 203 -19.32 -6.41 15.76
C LEU A 203 -20.26 -7.35 16.52
N ARG A 204 -20.57 -8.53 15.97
CA ARG A 204 -21.43 -9.52 16.65
C ARG A 204 -20.84 -9.97 17.98
N ALA A 205 -19.53 -10.21 18.04
CA ALA A 205 -18.85 -10.62 19.25
C ALA A 205 -18.93 -9.53 20.35
N ARG A 206 -18.83 -8.25 19.98
CA ARG A 206 -18.91 -7.13 20.92
C ARG A 206 -20.34 -6.74 21.32
N GLU A 207 -21.33 -7.03 20.49
CA GLU A 207 -22.75 -6.84 20.81
C GLU A 207 -23.35 -7.99 21.63
N ALA A 208 -22.71 -9.17 21.63
CA ALA A 208 -23.15 -10.29 22.44
C ALA A 208 -23.02 -9.96 23.94
N PRO A 209 -24.04 -10.25 24.77
CA PRO A 209 -23.91 -10.09 26.21
C PRO A 209 -22.79 -11.01 26.74
N PRO A 210 -22.04 -10.59 27.78
CA PRO A 210 -21.06 -11.46 28.39
C PRO A 210 -21.75 -12.75 28.83
N THR A 211 -21.24 -13.91 28.40
CA THR A 211 -21.76 -15.20 28.83
C THR A 211 -21.63 -15.28 30.34
N SER A 212 -22.77 -15.22 31.05
CA SER A 212 -22.85 -15.42 32.49
C SER A 212 -22.38 -16.83 32.81
N GLY A 213 -21.16 -16.94 33.37
CA GLY A 213 -20.65 -18.14 34.02
C GLY A 213 -21.12 -18.24 35.46
#